data_AF-B5I2Q0-F1
#
_entry.id   AF-B5I2Q0-F1
#
_cell.length_a   1.000
_cell.length_b   1.000
_cell.length_c   1.000
_cell.angle_alpha   90.00
_cell.angle_beta   90.00
_cell.angle_gamma   90.00
#
_symmetry.space_group_name_H-M   'P 1'
#
loop_
_entity.id
_entity.type
_entity.pdbx_description
1 polymer ?
#
loop_
_entity_poly.entity_id
_entity_poly.type
_entity_poly.pdbx_seq_one_letter_code
_entity_poly.pdbx_strand_id
1 'polypeptide(L)' 'MAPQTAAGKVLWHFTMSLDGFVAGPGHTMDWMTGFSFRPGLVEEYAATTPRTRPPPPG' A
#
# COMPACT_ATOMS: atom_id res chain seq x y z
N MET A 1 21.79 -21.66 15.24
CA MET A 1 20.76 -21.12 14.34
C MET A 1 21.23 -19.74 13.92
N ALA A 2 21.50 -19.53 12.62
CA ALA A 2 21.90 -18.21 12.14
C ALA A 2 20.68 -17.25 12.20
N PRO A 3 20.87 -15.95 12.48
CA PRO A 3 19.77 -15.00 12.50
C PRO A 3 19.10 -14.90 11.13
N GLN A 4 17.78 -15.09 11.08
CA GLN A 4 17.01 -14.87 9.86
C GLN A 4 16.96 -13.35 9.60
N THR A 5 17.71 -12.87 8.61
CA THR A 5 17.56 -11.49 8.10
C THR A 5 16.12 -11.33 7.65
N ALA A 6 15.40 -10.34 8.19
CA ALA A 6 14.06 -10.00 7.72
C ALA A 6 14.17 -9.66 6.23
N ALA A 7 13.74 -10.57 5.36
CA ALA A 7 13.51 -10.24 3.96
C ALA A 7 12.56 -9.04 3.94
N GLY A 8 12.97 -7.92 3.34
CA GLY A 8 12.19 -6.69 3.35
C GLY A 8 10.74 -7.00 2.96
N LYS A 9 9.80 -6.75 3.88
CA LYS A 9 8.39 -7.04 3.64
C LYS A 9 7.83 -5.95 2.73
N VAL A 10 7.35 -6.35 1.55
CA VAL A 10 6.61 -5.47 0.65
C VAL A 10 5.13 -5.59 0.96
N LEU A 11 4.47 -4.45 1.18
CA LEU A 11 3.04 -4.37 1.40
C LEU A 11 2.41 -3.58 0.26
N TRP A 12 1.41 -4.16 -0.40
CA TRP A 12 0.76 -3.57 -1.58
C TRP A 12 -0.72 -3.35 -1.29
N HIS A 13 -1.13 -2.09 -1.17
CA HIS A 13 -2.53 -1.68 -1.13
C HIS A 13 -2.89 -1.03 -2.46
N PHE A 14 -3.99 -1.46 -3.06
CA PHE A 14 -4.50 -0.88 -4.29
C PHE A 14 -6.02 -1.03 -4.34
N THR A 15 -6.65 -0.27 -5.23
CA THR A 15 -8.07 -0.37 -5.56
C THR A 15 -8.20 -0.82 -7.02
N MET A 16 -9.25 -1.57 -7.30
CA MET A 16 -9.54 -2.07 -8.65
C MET A 16 -11.05 -2.17 -8.83
N SER A 17 -11.49 -2.15 -10.08
CA SER A 17 -12.84 -2.53 -10.45
C SER A 17 -13.12 -4.01 -10.11
N LEU A 18 -14.39 -4.41 -10.07
CA LEU A 18 -14.77 -5.80 -9.71
C LEU A 18 -14.23 -6.85 -10.69
N ASP A 19 -14.04 -6.47 -11.95
CA ASP A 19 -13.44 -7.29 -13.01
C ASP A 19 -11.90 -7.23 -13.05
N GLY A 20 -11.27 -6.55 -12.08
CA GLY A 20 -9.84 -6.66 -11.80
C GLY A 20 -8.94 -5.62 -12.47
N PHE A 21 -9.49 -4.54 -13.02
CA PHE A 21 -8.71 -3.47 -13.65
C PHE A 21 -8.42 -2.33 -12.66
N VAL A 22 -7.16 -1.88 -12.66
CA VAL A 22 -6.73 -0.71 -11.85
C VAL A 22 -7.12 0.61 -12.54
N ALA A 23 -7.19 0.62 -13.86
CA ALA A 23 -7.63 1.76 -14.65
C ALA A 23 -8.48 1.28 -15.85
N GLY A 24 -9.46 2.10 -16.24
CA GLY A 24 -10.26 1.88 -17.42
C GLY A 24 -9.49 2.18 -18.73
N PRO A 25 -10.14 1.99 -19.90
CA PRO A 25 -9.57 2.33 -21.19
C PRO A 25 -9.06 3.77 -21.23
N GLY A 26 -7.83 3.98 -21.71
CA GLY A 26 -7.19 5.30 -21.73
C GLY A 26 -6.74 5.80 -20.35
N HIS A 27 -6.56 4.92 -19.37
CA HIS A 27 -6.15 5.23 -17.99
C HIS A 27 -7.22 5.99 -17.16
N THR A 28 -8.49 5.88 -17.54
CA THR A 28 -9.58 6.57 -16.83
C THR A 28 -9.89 5.93 -15.48
N MET A 29 -10.39 6.75 -14.56
CA MET A 29 -10.78 6.33 -13.20
C MET A 29 -12.30 6.50 -12.98
N ASP A 30 -13.08 6.58 -14.05
CA ASP A 30 -14.53 6.85 -14.01
C ASP A 30 -15.30 5.76 -13.24
N TRP A 31 -14.77 4.54 -13.20
CA TRP A 31 -15.29 3.43 -12.40
C TRP A 31 -15.25 3.71 -10.89
N MET A 32 -14.43 4.66 -10.42
CA MET A 32 -14.36 5.10 -9.02
C MET A 32 -15.38 6.19 -8.68
N THR A 33 -16.26 6.57 -9.61
CA THR A 33 -17.28 7.60 -9.35
C THR A 33 -18.16 7.20 -8.16
N GLY A 34 -18.32 8.11 -7.20
CA GLY A 34 -19.11 7.87 -5.98
C GLY A 34 -18.33 7.20 -4.83
N PHE A 35 -17.07 6.81 -5.04
CA PHE A 35 -16.21 6.37 -3.95
C PHE A 35 -15.69 7.57 -3.15
N SER A 36 -15.71 7.43 -1.82
CA SER A 36 -15.09 8.36 -0.88
C SER A 36 -14.23 7.58 0.09
N PHE A 37 -13.06 8.11 0.43
CA PHE A 37 -12.20 7.52 1.45
C PHE A 37 -12.32 8.29 2.76
N ARG A 38 -12.20 7.57 3.88
CA ARG A 38 -12.06 8.23 5.19
C ARG A 38 -10.75 9.04 5.20
N PRO A 39 -10.75 10.26 5.77
CA PRO A 39 -9.50 11.01 5.97
C PRO A 39 -8.47 10.17 6.73
N GLY A 40 -7.20 10.25 6.33
CA GLY A 40 -6.11 9.54 7.01
C GLY A 40 -5.95 8.06 6.61
N LEU A 41 -6.78 7.53 5.71
CA LEU A 41 -6.76 6.11 5.34
C LEU A 41 -5.41 5.69 4.74
N VAL A 42 -4.84 6.54 3.89
CA VAL A 42 -3.57 6.24 3.20
C VAL A 42 -2.42 6.17 4.20
N GLU A 43 -2.38 7.09 5.15
CA GLU A 43 -1.38 7.18 6.21
C GLU A 43 -1.46 5.97 7.15
N GLU A 44 -2.68 5.52 7.49
CA GLU A 44 -2.90 4.32 8.28
C GLU A 44 -2.36 3.07 7.57
N TYR A 45 -2.70 2.88 6.29
CA TYR A 45 -2.18 1.75 5.52
C TYR A 45 -0.67 1.81 5.34
N ALA A 46 -0.11 3.00 5.10
CA ALA A 46 1.33 3.18 5.02
C ALA A 46 2.04 2.79 6.32
N ALA A 47 1.44 3.11 7.48
CA ALA A 47 2.01 2.79 8.80
C ALA A 47 2.10 1.28 9.10
N THR A 48 1.33 0.44 8.42
CA THR A 48 1.42 -1.03 8.55
C THR A 48 2.62 -1.63 7.79
N THR A 49 3.33 -0.82 7.00
CA THR A 49 4.58 -1.21 6.35
C THR A 49 5.73 -1.13 7.36
N PRO A 50 6.52 -2.20 7.56
CA PRO A 50 7.64 -2.13 8.49
C PRO A 50 8.67 -1.12 8.00
N ARG A 51 8.94 -0.10 8.82
CA ARG A 51 10.06 0.81 8.59
C ARG A 51 11.36 0.06 8.87
N THR A 52 12.37 0.29 8.02
CA THR A 52 13.74 -0.15 8.29
C THR A 52 14.15 0.31 9.69
N ARG A 53 14.84 -0.57 10.43
CA ARG A 53 15.31 -0.25 11.79
C ARG A 53 16.08 1.08 11.77
N PRO A 54 15.83 2.01 12.71
CA PRO A 54 16.66 3.20 12.83
C PRO A 54 18.13 2.81 13.06
N PRO A 55 19.10 3.61 12.57
CA PRO A 55 20.51 3.35 12.81
C PRO A 55 20.78 3.31 14.33
N PRO A 56 21.72 2.46 14.79
CA PRO A 56 22.07 2.42 16.21
C PRO A 56 22.62 3.78 16.67
N PRO A 57 22.39 4.19 17.93
CA PRO A 57 23.04 5.37 18.49
C PRO A 57 24.56 5.18 18.50
N GLY A 58 25.28 6.26 18.20
CA GLY A 58 26.75 6.31 18.23
C GLY A 58 27.33 6.41 19.63
#